data_AF-A0A7Z9LZE6-F1
#
_entry.id   AF-A0A7Z9LZE6-F1
#
_cell.length_a   1.000
_cell.length_b   1.000
_cell.length_c   1.000
_cell.angle_alpha   90.00
_cell.angle_beta   90.00
_cell.angle_gamma   90.00
#
_symmetry.space_group_name_H-M   'P 1'
#
loop_
_entity.id
_entity.type
_entity.pdbx_description
1 polymer ?
#
loop_
_entity_poly.entity_id
_entity_poly.type
_entity_poly.pdbx_seq_one_letter_code
_entity_poly.pdbx_strand_id
1 'polypeptide(L)'
;MAQQPGNDEPLGIKDLLLSEFGVESGKALDQNTRIQRAAALAAFLQSRANELLTSVEKEQQEEFDKLIRNPADRATLVQMTDQVFRSSSLHRSADQLAHILDVQGIPGFFSPFDKVMLQNFKLFGSFLPSVSMPLVKKKMLHETSNVVLPAETEHLNKHLTDRRRQGIRMNVNLLGESLIGEKQSLERIESYKEALRNPALEVLSVKISTLYSQINHLARESTIAEVAERMQSLFEIARDEIYQGTEENVSKMVYLDMEEFRDMSITFEAFVRALSAPELEQVRSGIALQTYIPDSFGVQKQLVQWALQRVANGGAATTVRLVKGANLEMERVAASLRGWPQSPFKTKLQTDANYKRMLEYALQPEHARAVHVGVASHNLLDIAYAMVLATERDVLDCVQFEMLEGMANHLRRAMSEHVDNILLYAPACKN
;
A
#
# COMPACT_ATOMS: atom_id res chain seq x y z
N MET A 1 3.39 36.50 29.41
CA MET A 1 2.77 36.64 28.08
C MET A 1 3.56 35.76 27.13
N ALA A 2 3.11 34.51 26.95
CA ALA A 2 3.64 33.64 25.91
C ALA A 2 2.99 34.07 24.60
N GLN A 3 3.80 34.43 23.61
CA GLN A 3 3.34 34.74 22.26
C GLN A 3 2.66 33.48 21.70
N GLN A 4 1.42 33.63 21.23
CA GLN A 4 0.77 32.62 20.39
C GLN A 4 1.63 32.39 19.15
N PRO A 5 1.87 31.15 18.71
CA PRO A 5 2.47 30.91 17.41
C PRO A 5 1.53 31.48 16.34
N GLY A 6 2.11 32.20 15.38
CA GLY A 6 1.37 32.81 14.28
C GLY A 6 0.50 31.79 13.56
N ASN A 7 -0.74 32.19 13.31
CA ASN A 7 -1.78 31.41 12.66
C ASN A 7 -1.64 31.50 11.12
N ASP A 8 -0.44 31.32 10.61
CA ASP A 8 -0.22 31.27 9.15
C ASP A 8 -0.62 29.88 8.68
N GLU A 9 -1.62 29.80 7.79
CA GLU A 9 -1.99 28.55 7.13
C GLU A 9 -0.74 27.95 6.46
N PRO A 10 -0.54 26.62 6.55
CA PRO A 10 0.63 26.01 5.93
C PRO A 10 0.61 26.27 4.42
N LEU A 11 1.78 26.61 3.86
CA LEU A 11 1.91 26.83 2.42
C LEU A 11 1.65 25.55 1.64
N GLY A 12 0.94 25.65 0.51
CA GLY A 12 0.87 24.57 -0.46
C GLY A 12 2.27 24.17 -0.97
N ILE A 13 2.44 22.92 -1.37
CA ILE A 13 3.76 22.35 -1.68
C ILE A 13 4.57 23.14 -2.72
N LYS A 14 3.92 23.76 -3.73
CA LYS A 14 4.62 24.61 -4.72
C LYS A 14 5.19 25.87 -4.09
N ASP A 15 4.41 26.54 -3.23
CA ASP A 15 4.83 27.78 -2.57
C ASP A 15 5.90 27.50 -1.51
N LEU A 16 5.76 26.40 -0.76
CA LEU A 16 6.78 25.92 0.18
C LEU A 16 8.11 25.66 -0.54
N LEU A 17 8.06 24.92 -1.66
CA LEU A 17 9.24 24.60 -2.46
C LEU A 17 9.92 25.84 -3.03
N LEU A 18 9.15 26.81 -3.51
CA LEU A 18 9.69 28.06 -4.05
C LEU A 18 10.33 28.93 -2.96
N SER A 19 9.62 29.16 -1.86
CA SER A 19 10.02 30.11 -0.80
C SER A 19 11.16 29.58 0.07
N GLU A 20 11.04 28.35 0.58
CA GLU A 20 11.98 27.78 1.57
C GLU A 20 13.10 26.97 0.93
N PHE A 21 12.86 26.40 -0.26
CA PHE A 21 13.80 25.50 -0.92
C PHE A 21 14.33 26.03 -2.26
N GLY A 22 13.82 27.15 -2.77
CA GLY A 22 14.25 27.75 -4.04
C GLY A 22 14.02 26.85 -5.26
N VAL A 23 12.99 26.00 -5.23
CA VAL A 23 12.60 25.10 -6.32
C VAL A 23 11.44 25.75 -7.08
N GLU A 24 11.72 26.19 -8.31
CA GLU A 24 10.77 26.89 -9.17
C GLU A 24 10.14 25.93 -10.18
N SER A 25 8.84 26.09 -10.46
CA SER A 25 8.13 25.22 -11.40
C SER A 25 8.71 25.32 -12.81
N GLY A 26 8.96 24.18 -13.45
CA GLY A 26 9.46 24.12 -14.84
C GLY A 26 10.93 24.53 -15.02
N LYS A 27 11.67 24.77 -13.93
CA LYS A 27 13.10 25.12 -13.98
C LYS A 27 13.95 23.94 -13.53
N ALA A 28 14.52 23.25 -14.51
CA ALA A 28 15.35 22.08 -14.26
C ALA A 28 16.54 22.40 -13.32
N LEU A 29 16.72 21.56 -12.29
CA LEU A 29 17.87 21.62 -11.40
C LEU A 29 18.94 20.64 -11.86
N ASP A 30 20.21 20.97 -11.62
CA ASP A 30 21.27 19.98 -11.68
C ASP A 30 21.07 18.91 -10.59
N GLN A 31 21.69 17.76 -10.79
CA GLN A 31 21.49 16.59 -9.93
C GLN A 31 21.88 16.86 -8.46
N ASN A 32 22.97 17.59 -8.21
CA ASN A 32 23.44 17.84 -6.85
C ASN A 32 22.49 18.78 -6.12
N THR A 33 22.07 19.86 -6.78
CA THR A 33 21.09 20.80 -6.22
C THR A 33 19.78 20.07 -5.90
N ARG A 34 19.26 19.24 -6.82
CA ARG A 34 18.05 18.45 -6.59
C ARG A 34 18.18 17.56 -5.34
N ILE A 35 19.29 16.84 -5.21
CA ILE A 35 19.54 15.97 -4.04
C ILE A 35 19.56 16.79 -2.74
N GLN A 36 20.24 17.93 -2.74
CA GLN A 36 20.30 18.81 -1.57
C GLN A 36 18.92 19.35 -1.18
N ARG A 37 18.11 19.81 -2.14
CA ARG A 37 16.74 20.29 -1.87
C ARG A 37 15.83 19.17 -1.38
N ALA A 38 15.91 17.99 -1.99
CA ALA A 38 15.14 16.83 -1.55
C ALA A 38 15.51 16.39 -0.12
N ALA A 39 16.80 16.39 0.22
CA ALA A 39 17.26 16.06 1.58
C ALA A 39 16.81 17.11 2.61
N ALA A 40 16.89 18.40 2.26
CA ALA A 40 16.43 19.48 3.12
C ALA A 40 14.91 19.41 3.36
N LEU A 41 14.11 19.19 2.32
CA LEU A 41 12.66 19.01 2.43
C LEU A 41 12.31 17.75 3.24
N ALA A 42 13.02 16.64 3.05
CA ALA A 42 12.83 15.44 3.85
C ALA A 42 13.12 15.70 5.35
N ALA A 43 14.18 16.45 5.67
CA ALA A 43 14.51 16.83 7.04
C ALA A 43 13.46 17.77 7.66
N PHE A 44 12.94 18.71 6.87
CA PHE A 44 11.83 19.59 7.26
C PHE A 44 10.58 18.79 7.62
N LEU A 45 10.13 17.92 6.69
CA LEU A 45 8.96 17.05 6.91
C LEU A 45 9.17 16.10 8.09
N GLN A 46 10.37 15.54 8.27
CA GLN A 46 10.67 14.66 9.39
C GLN A 46 10.60 15.40 10.72
N SER A 47 11.12 16.63 10.78
CA SER A 47 11.08 17.47 11.98
C SER A 47 9.63 17.78 12.35
N ARG A 48 8.82 18.18 11.35
CA ARG A 48 7.39 18.42 11.56
C ARG A 48 6.64 17.16 11.99
N ALA A 49 6.92 16.01 11.38
CA ALA A 49 6.29 14.76 11.76
C ALA A 49 6.65 14.33 13.19
N ASN A 50 7.88 14.62 13.65
CA ASN A 50 8.31 14.35 15.02
C ASN A 50 7.57 15.22 16.04
N GLU A 51 7.26 16.48 15.70
CA GLU A 51 6.42 17.36 16.53
C GLU A 51 4.99 16.83 16.63
N LEU A 52 4.47 16.25 15.53
CA LEU A 52 3.12 15.70 15.44
C LEU A 52 2.98 14.29 16.04
N LEU A 53 4.05 13.70 16.57
CA LEU A 53 4.01 12.37 17.21
C LEU A 53 3.21 12.43 18.52
N THR A 54 2.13 11.66 18.57
CA THR A 54 1.34 11.46 19.79
C THR A 54 2.04 10.52 20.77
N SER A 55 1.66 10.56 22.05
CA SER A 55 2.21 9.65 23.06
C SER A 55 1.96 8.17 22.72
N VAL A 56 0.77 7.86 22.20
CA VAL A 56 0.41 6.49 21.78
C VAL A 56 1.29 6.01 20.63
N GLU A 57 1.54 6.86 19.62
CA GLU A 57 2.42 6.51 18.51
C GLU A 57 3.87 6.34 18.95
N LYS A 58 4.34 7.11 19.95
CA LYS A 58 5.69 6.93 20.53
C LYS A 58 5.83 5.60 21.24
N GLU A 59 4.83 5.22 22.05
CA GLU A 59 4.81 3.91 22.72
C GLU A 59 4.82 2.75 21.69
N GLN A 60 4.03 2.86 20.62
CA GLN A 60 4.03 1.88 19.53
C GLN A 60 5.38 1.81 18.79
N GLN A 61 6.04 2.94 18.55
CA GLN A 61 7.38 2.96 17.94
C GLN A 61 8.41 2.26 18.83
N GLU A 62 8.38 2.51 20.14
CA GLU A 62 9.27 1.82 21.09
C GLU A 62 9.01 0.30 21.15
N GLU A 63 7.75 -0.10 21.03
CA GLU A 63 7.36 -1.51 20.94
C GLU A 63 7.94 -2.17 19.67
N PHE A 64 7.74 -1.57 18.50
CA PHE A 64 8.30 -2.09 17.24
C PHE A 64 9.84 -2.08 17.23
N ASP A 65 10.47 -1.08 17.84
CA ASP A 65 11.92 -1.02 17.98
C ASP A 65 12.47 -2.23 18.76
N LYS A 66 11.78 -2.63 19.84
CA LYS A 66 12.14 -3.85 20.61
C LYS A 66 11.96 -5.10 19.76
N LEU A 67 10.84 -5.20 19.02
CA LEU A 67 10.55 -6.33 18.12
C LEU A 67 11.64 -6.51 17.05
N ILE A 68 12.09 -5.42 16.43
CA ILE A 68 13.09 -5.45 15.35
C ILE A 68 14.46 -5.87 15.88
N ARG A 69 14.82 -5.44 17.09
CA ARG A 69 16.15 -5.73 17.68
C ARG A 69 16.31 -7.19 18.11
N ASN A 70 15.21 -7.93 18.30
CA ASN A 70 15.26 -9.32 18.77
C ASN A 70 14.59 -10.28 17.75
N PRO A 71 15.36 -11.04 16.95
CA PRO A 71 14.82 -11.96 15.96
C PRO A 71 13.87 -13.02 16.52
N ALA A 72 14.06 -13.47 17.76
CA ALA A 72 13.19 -14.47 18.40
C ALA A 72 11.79 -13.90 18.68
N ASP A 73 11.70 -12.62 19.07
CA ASP A 73 10.43 -11.93 19.30
C ASP A 73 9.61 -11.87 18.00
N ARG A 74 10.27 -11.60 16.86
CA ARG A 74 9.63 -11.63 15.54
C ARG A 74 9.09 -13.00 15.19
N ALA A 75 9.86 -14.06 15.41
CA ALA A 75 9.41 -15.43 15.16
C ALA A 75 8.18 -15.80 16.00
N THR A 76 8.20 -15.41 17.28
CA THR A 76 7.08 -15.64 18.21
C THR A 76 5.82 -14.93 17.76
N LEU A 77 5.91 -13.63 17.43
CA LEU A 77 4.77 -12.85 16.95
C LEU A 77 4.16 -13.48 15.68
N VAL A 78 4.99 -13.83 14.70
CA VAL A 78 4.54 -14.48 13.45
C VAL A 78 3.81 -15.77 13.76
N GLN A 79 4.37 -16.66 14.57
CA GLN A 79 3.73 -17.93 14.95
C GLN A 79 2.44 -17.72 15.73
N MET A 80 2.41 -16.75 16.65
CA MET A 80 1.21 -16.41 17.41
C MET A 80 0.08 -15.95 16.48
N THR A 81 0.37 -15.04 15.55
CA THR A 81 -0.64 -14.53 14.60
C THR A 81 -1.09 -15.58 13.60
N ASP A 82 -0.19 -16.46 13.16
CA ASP A 82 -0.46 -17.41 12.08
C ASP A 82 -1.07 -18.73 12.56
N GLN A 83 -0.62 -19.26 13.71
CA GLN A 83 -0.93 -20.64 14.11
C GLN A 83 -2.03 -20.74 15.17
N VAL A 84 -2.11 -19.78 16.09
CA VAL A 84 -2.98 -19.87 17.28
C VAL A 84 -4.46 -19.99 16.90
N PHE A 85 -4.90 -19.27 15.87
CA PHE A 85 -6.32 -19.20 15.49
C PHE A 85 -6.70 -20.05 14.28
N ARG A 86 -5.83 -20.98 13.83
CA ARG A 86 -6.17 -21.91 12.73
C ARG A 86 -7.24 -22.93 13.11
N SER A 87 -7.41 -23.19 14.41
CA SER A 87 -8.43 -24.11 14.90
C SER A 87 -9.63 -23.35 15.45
N SER A 88 -10.84 -23.83 15.14
CA SER A 88 -12.06 -23.38 15.81
C SER A 88 -12.17 -23.87 17.25
N SER A 89 -11.33 -24.84 17.66
CA SER A 89 -11.29 -25.34 19.04
C SER A 89 -10.48 -24.40 19.94
N LEU A 90 -11.14 -23.82 20.94
CA LEU A 90 -10.49 -22.96 21.94
C LEU A 90 -9.42 -23.72 22.73
N HIS A 91 -9.65 -25.00 23.03
CA HIS A 91 -8.66 -25.85 23.70
C HIS A 91 -7.40 -26.03 22.84
N ARG A 92 -7.54 -26.33 21.54
CA ARG A 92 -6.39 -26.46 20.63
C ARG A 92 -5.67 -25.13 20.45
N SER A 93 -6.40 -24.02 20.39
CA SER A 93 -5.82 -22.68 20.28
C SER A 93 -5.01 -22.31 21.52
N ALA A 94 -5.52 -22.64 22.71
CA ALA A 94 -4.81 -22.43 23.97
C ALA A 94 -3.56 -23.30 24.10
N ASP A 95 -3.66 -24.58 23.73
CA ASP A 95 -2.52 -25.52 23.66
C ASP A 95 -1.43 -25.00 22.73
N GLN A 96 -1.81 -24.54 21.52
CA GLN A 96 -0.86 -23.97 20.56
C GLN A 96 -0.20 -22.69 21.08
N LEU A 97 -0.97 -21.79 21.69
CA LEU A 97 -0.41 -20.57 22.26
C LEU A 97 0.57 -20.88 23.40
N ALA A 98 0.23 -21.80 24.30
CA ALA A 98 1.12 -22.25 25.37
C ALA A 98 2.41 -22.85 24.79
N HIS A 99 2.29 -23.72 23.78
CA HIS A 99 3.43 -24.31 23.10
C HIS A 99 4.38 -23.28 22.47
N ILE A 100 3.84 -22.27 21.78
CA ILE A 100 4.64 -21.20 21.18
C ILE A 100 5.39 -20.42 22.26
N LEU A 101 4.72 -20.05 23.35
CA LEU A 101 5.32 -19.33 24.47
C LEU A 101 6.35 -20.18 25.25
N ASP A 102 6.20 -21.51 25.25
CA ASP A 102 7.16 -22.44 25.85
C ASP A 102 8.43 -22.58 25.02
N VAL A 103 8.30 -22.68 23.69
CA VAL A 103 9.43 -22.87 22.78
C VAL A 103 10.18 -21.56 22.53
N GLN A 104 9.46 -20.47 22.27
CA GLN A 104 10.06 -19.20 21.87
C GLN A 104 10.25 -18.22 23.04
N GLY A 105 9.51 -18.41 24.13
CA GLY A 105 9.45 -17.47 25.25
C GLY A 105 8.39 -16.37 25.05
N ILE A 106 8.23 -15.54 26.09
CA ILE A 106 7.34 -14.36 26.02
C ILE A 106 8.13 -13.21 25.40
N PRO A 107 7.64 -12.62 24.29
CA PRO A 107 8.39 -11.61 23.59
C PRO A 107 8.70 -10.36 24.42
N GLY A 108 9.89 -9.80 24.20
CA GLY A 108 10.38 -8.61 24.89
C GLY A 108 9.65 -7.32 24.52
N PHE A 109 9.00 -7.26 23.35
CA PHE A 109 8.32 -6.07 22.84
C PHE A 109 7.00 -5.75 23.55
N PHE A 110 6.26 -6.77 24.01
CA PHE A 110 4.98 -6.60 24.69
C PHE A 110 5.06 -5.68 25.91
N SER A 111 3.97 -4.97 26.18
CA SER A 111 3.85 -4.12 27.38
C SER A 111 4.05 -4.95 28.66
N PRO A 112 4.48 -4.34 29.78
CA PRO A 112 4.61 -5.04 31.06
C PRO A 112 3.31 -5.75 31.49
N PHE A 113 2.16 -5.14 31.19
CA PHE A 113 0.85 -5.73 31.45
C PHE A 113 0.61 -6.97 30.59
N ASP A 114 0.89 -6.90 29.29
CA ASP A 114 0.73 -8.04 28.37
C ASP A 114 1.66 -9.19 28.75
N LYS A 115 2.89 -8.89 29.20
CA LYS A 115 3.81 -9.92 29.72
C LYS A 115 3.24 -10.64 30.92
N VAL A 116 2.67 -9.90 31.89
CA VAL A 116 2.02 -10.51 33.06
C VAL A 116 0.80 -11.34 32.63
N MET A 117 0.01 -10.87 31.68
CA MET A 117 -1.11 -11.64 31.12
C MET A 117 -0.65 -12.93 30.45
N LEU A 118 0.40 -12.89 29.63
CA LEU A 118 0.95 -14.08 28.96
C LEU A 118 1.61 -15.05 29.95
N GLN A 119 2.27 -14.53 30.99
CA GLN A 119 2.80 -15.36 32.09
C GLN A 119 1.66 -16.08 32.83
N ASN A 120 0.62 -15.34 33.23
CA ASN A 120 -0.55 -15.91 33.87
C ASN A 120 -1.30 -16.88 32.94
N PHE A 121 -1.32 -16.61 31.63
CA PHE A 121 -1.88 -17.51 30.65
C PHE A 121 -1.12 -18.85 30.61
N LYS A 122 0.21 -18.81 30.63
CA LYS A 122 1.05 -20.00 30.66
C LYS A 122 0.87 -20.83 31.93
N LEU A 123 0.66 -20.17 33.08
CA LEU A 123 0.43 -20.83 34.37
C LEU A 123 -1.00 -21.38 34.53
N PHE A 124 -2.02 -20.63 34.10
CA PHE A 124 -3.43 -20.90 34.43
C PHE A 124 -4.40 -20.78 33.23
N GLY A 125 -4.04 -20.03 32.20
CA GLY A 125 -4.92 -19.70 31.07
C GLY A 125 -5.28 -20.87 30.15
N SER A 126 -4.47 -21.93 30.15
CA SER A 126 -4.77 -23.19 29.46
C SER A 126 -5.89 -24.00 30.14
N PHE A 127 -6.21 -23.73 31.41
CA PHE A 127 -7.25 -24.44 32.15
C PHE A 127 -8.67 -23.90 31.91
N LEU A 128 -8.83 -22.65 31.47
CA LEU A 128 -10.12 -22.05 31.09
C LEU A 128 -10.07 -21.39 29.69
N PRO A 129 -9.90 -22.18 28.61
CA PRO A 129 -9.78 -21.63 27.24
C PRO A 129 -10.99 -20.83 26.76
N SER A 130 -12.18 -21.12 27.31
CA SER A 130 -13.43 -20.41 27.00
C SER A 130 -13.42 -18.93 27.39
N VAL A 131 -12.57 -18.54 28.35
CA VAL A 131 -12.43 -17.15 28.80
C VAL A 131 -11.15 -16.53 28.23
N SER A 132 -10.03 -17.26 28.30
CA SER A 132 -8.73 -16.72 27.92
C SER A 132 -8.60 -16.47 26.42
N MET A 133 -9.02 -17.41 25.57
CA MET A 133 -8.82 -17.29 24.12
C MET A 133 -9.62 -16.18 23.47
N PRO A 134 -10.91 -15.93 23.81
CA PRO A 134 -11.63 -14.77 23.31
C PRO A 134 -10.98 -13.43 23.70
N LEU A 135 -10.43 -13.32 24.90
CA LEU A 135 -9.71 -12.11 25.35
C LEU A 135 -8.42 -11.89 24.55
N VAL A 136 -7.63 -12.95 24.34
CA VAL A 136 -6.43 -12.89 23.49
C VAL A 136 -6.80 -12.49 22.07
N LYS A 137 -7.82 -13.12 21.47
CA LYS A 137 -8.30 -12.78 20.12
C LYS A 137 -8.73 -11.31 20.05
N LYS A 138 -9.51 -10.84 21.03
CA LYS A 138 -9.99 -9.45 21.08
C LYS A 138 -8.84 -8.44 21.19
N LYS A 139 -7.84 -8.72 22.02
CA LYS A 139 -6.64 -7.87 22.14
C LYS A 139 -5.85 -7.85 20.83
N MET A 140 -5.63 -9.00 20.20
CA MET A 140 -4.91 -9.06 18.91
C MET A 140 -5.65 -8.30 17.80
N LEU A 141 -6.97 -8.46 17.69
CA LEU A 141 -7.79 -7.70 16.74
C LEU A 141 -7.70 -6.18 17.00
N HIS A 142 -7.74 -5.77 18.27
CA HIS A 142 -7.62 -4.36 18.64
C HIS A 142 -6.26 -3.76 18.28
N GLU A 143 -5.15 -4.51 18.45
CA GLU A 143 -3.83 -4.03 18.02
C GLU A 143 -3.73 -3.86 16.50
N THR A 144 -4.42 -4.71 15.74
CA THR A 144 -4.40 -4.64 14.26
C THR A 144 -5.42 -3.67 13.66
N SER A 145 -6.41 -3.21 14.44
CA SER A 145 -7.56 -2.45 13.90
C SER A 145 -7.20 -1.07 13.35
N ASN A 146 -6.03 -0.54 13.73
CA ASN A 146 -5.54 0.71 13.17
C ASN A 146 -5.07 0.55 11.72
N VAL A 147 -4.68 -0.67 11.32
CA VAL A 147 -4.09 -0.98 10.01
C VAL A 147 -5.07 -1.77 9.13
N VAL A 148 -5.80 -2.73 9.71
CA VAL A 148 -6.80 -3.54 8.99
C VAL A 148 -8.19 -3.07 9.36
N LEU A 149 -8.91 -2.55 8.37
CA LEU A 149 -10.26 -2.03 8.55
C LEU A 149 -11.30 -3.17 8.60
N PRO A 150 -12.37 -3.01 9.38
CA PRO A 150 -13.57 -3.83 9.24
C PRO A 150 -14.18 -3.64 7.84
N ALA A 151 -14.39 -4.73 7.10
CA ALA A 151 -15.00 -4.69 5.77
C ALA A 151 -16.54 -4.66 5.81
N GLU A 152 -17.15 -4.74 7.00
CA GLU A 152 -18.60 -4.57 7.16
C GLU A 152 -19.02 -3.17 6.71
N THR A 153 -20.03 -3.09 5.85
CA THR A 153 -20.41 -1.88 5.09
C THR A 153 -20.58 -0.65 5.97
N GLU A 154 -21.23 -0.77 7.13
CA GLU A 154 -21.45 0.38 8.03
C GLU A 154 -20.12 0.94 8.58
N HIS A 155 -19.24 0.06 9.06
CA HIS A 155 -17.97 0.47 9.64
C HIS A 155 -17.01 1.00 8.56
N LEU A 156 -16.94 0.32 7.42
CA LEU A 156 -16.13 0.75 6.30
C LEU A 156 -16.59 2.13 5.79
N ASN A 157 -17.89 2.31 5.57
CA ASN A 157 -18.44 3.58 5.06
C ASN A 157 -18.20 4.75 6.01
N LYS A 158 -18.33 4.51 7.33
CA LYS A 158 -18.01 5.51 8.33
C LYS A 158 -16.54 5.93 8.22
N HIS A 159 -15.62 4.96 8.16
CA HIS A 159 -14.18 5.23 8.04
C HIS A 159 -13.84 5.99 6.76
N LEU A 160 -14.36 5.55 5.61
CA LEU A 160 -14.15 6.21 4.32
C LEU A 160 -14.69 7.65 4.31
N THR A 161 -15.86 7.88 4.92
CA THR A 161 -16.46 9.22 5.04
C THR A 161 -15.63 10.12 5.95
N ASP A 162 -15.15 9.61 7.08
CA ASP A 162 -14.32 10.38 8.02
C ASP A 162 -12.97 10.77 7.40
N ARG A 163 -12.38 9.89 6.57
CA ARG A 163 -11.16 10.21 5.80
C ARG A 163 -11.42 11.23 4.70
N ARG A 164 -12.53 11.12 3.98
CA ARG A 164 -12.94 12.12 2.98
C ARG A 164 -13.09 13.52 3.60
N ARG A 165 -13.68 13.62 4.81
CA ARG A 165 -13.79 14.90 5.54
C ARG A 165 -12.44 15.52 5.92
N GLN A 166 -11.39 14.70 5.98
CA GLN A 166 -10.01 15.14 6.24
C GLN A 166 -9.25 15.48 4.95
N GLY A 167 -9.91 15.46 3.78
CA GLY A 167 -9.26 15.66 2.48
C GLY A 167 -8.43 14.46 2.03
N ILE A 168 -8.62 13.28 2.64
CA ILE A 168 -7.82 12.08 2.36
C ILE A 168 -8.60 11.12 1.47
N ARG A 169 -7.97 10.70 0.38
CA ARG A 169 -8.50 9.67 -0.52
C ARG A 169 -8.14 8.28 0.00
N MET A 170 -8.98 7.30 -0.27
CA MET A 170 -8.82 5.93 0.24
C MET A 170 -8.83 4.92 -0.91
N ASN A 171 -7.87 4.01 -0.87
CA ASN A 171 -7.78 2.86 -1.75
C ASN A 171 -7.93 1.58 -0.94
N VAL A 172 -9.07 0.92 -1.12
CA VAL A 172 -9.44 -0.26 -0.34
C VAL A 172 -8.90 -1.53 -1.00
N ASN A 173 -8.30 -2.42 -0.21
CA ASN A 173 -7.99 -3.78 -0.63
C ASN A 173 -8.79 -4.76 0.22
N LEU A 174 -9.72 -5.50 -0.39
CA LEU A 174 -10.48 -6.53 0.32
C LEU A 174 -9.59 -7.76 0.54
N LEU A 175 -9.19 -7.95 1.79
CA LEU A 175 -8.45 -9.13 2.23
C LEU A 175 -9.35 -10.36 2.24
N GLY A 176 -8.74 -11.50 1.96
CA GLY A 176 -9.34 -12.80 2.14
C GLY A 176 -8.31 -13.89 1.90
N GLU A 177 -8.71 -15.12 2.21
CA GLU A 177 -7.85 -16.30 2.05
C GLU A 177 -7.46 -16.51 0.58
N SER A 178 -6.37 -17.27 0.39
CA SER A 178 -5.94 -17.75 -0.92
C SER A 178 -7.07 -18.55 -1.57
N LEU A 179 -7.30 -18.30 -2.86
CA LEU A 179 -8.31 -19.03 -3.62
C LEU A 179 -7.86 -20.48 -3.85
N ILE A 180 -8.72 -21.44 -3.55
CA ILE A 180 -8.49 -22.86 -3.77
C ILE A 180 -9.18 -23.32 -5.07
N GLY A 181 -10.19 -22.59 -5.56
CA GLY A 181 -10.86 -22.91 -6.82
C GLY A 181 -11.73 -21.79 -7.38
N GLU A 182 -12.28 -22.04 -8.58
CA GLU A 182 -12.99 -21.03 -9.37
C GLU A 182 -14.27 -20.51 -8.72
N LYS A 183 -14.97 -21.34 -7.94
CA LYS A 183 -16.15 -20.88 -7.17
C LYS A 183 -15.79 -19.70 -6.25
N GLN A 184 -14.71 -19.83 -5.48
CA GLN A 184 -14.24 -18.77 -4.58
C GLN A 184 -13.72 -17.55 -5.37
N SER A 185 -13.13 -17.78 -6.54
CA SER A 185 -12.72 -16.69 -7.44
C SER A 185 -13.89 -15.85 -7.91
N LEU A 186 -14.98 -16.49 -8.33
CA LEU A 186 -16.20 -15.81 -8.75
C LEU A 186 -16.87 -15.08 -7.58
N GLU A 187 -16.94 -15.70 -6.41
CA GLU A 187 -17.45 -15.05 -5.17
C GLU A 187 -16.61 -13.80 -4.80
N ARG A 188 -15.29 -13.88 -4.97
CA ARG A 188 -14.38 -12.74 -4.74
C ARG A 188 -14.60 -11.62 -5.75
N ILE A 189 -14.79 -11.95 -7.02
CA ILE A 189 -15.10 -10.97 -8.07
C ILE A 189 -16.43 -10.28 -7.78
N GLU A 190 -17.48 -11.02 -7.40
CA GLU A 190 -18.75 -10.41 -7.03
C GLU A 190 -18.62 -9.48 -5.82
N SER A 191 -17.77 -9.82 -4.84
CA SER A 191 -17.45 -8.93 -3.72
C SER A 191 -16.75 -7.64 -4.19
N TYR A 192 -15.87 -7.71 -5.20
CA TYR A 192 -15.28 -6.52 -5.80
C TYR A 192 -16.30 -5.67 -6.55
N LYS A 193 -17.23 -6.30 -7.29
CA LYS A 193 -18.32 -5.59 -7.98
C LYS A 193 -19.25 -4.89 -6.97
N GLU A 194 -19.59 -5.55 -5.87
CA GLU A 194 -20.38 -4.94 -4.79
C GLU A 194 -19.64 -3.76 -4.16
N ALA A 195 -18.34 -3.90 -3.88
CA ALA A 195 -17.52 -2.81 -3.36
C ALA A 195 -17.44 -1.62 -4.33
N LEU A 196 -17.30 -1.88 -5.64
CA LEU A 196 -17.33 -0.83 -6.66
C LEU A 196 -18.68 -0.17 -6.80
N ARG A 197 -19.80 -0.79 -6.40
CA ARG A 197 -21.13 -0.14 -6.34
C ARG A 197 -21.36 0.67 -5.07
N ASN A 198 -20.49 0.52 -4.07
CA ASN A 198 -20.61 1.28 -2.82
C ASN A 198 -20.28 2.77 -3.08
N PRO A 199 -21.21 3.72 -2.81
CA PRO A 199 -20.98 5.14 -3.07
C PRO A 199 -19.86 5.77 -2.22
N ALA A 200 -19.48 5.15 -1.10
CA ALA A 200 -18.40 5.64 -0.24
C ALA A 200 -16.99 5.28 -0.77
N LEU A 201 -16.89 4.36 -1.73
CA LEU A 201 -15.62 3.84 -2.24
C LEU A 201 -15.23 4.54 -3.55
N GLU A 202 -14.04 5.15 -3.57
CA GLU A 202 -13.45 5.78 -4.77
C GLU A 202 -12.53 4.81 -5.51
N VAL A 203 -11.63 4.16 -4.78
CA VAL A 203 -10.52 3.38 -5.34
C VAL A 203 -10.49 1.98 -4.72
N LEU A 204 -10.38 0.95 -5.56
CA LEU A 204 -10.27 -0.46 -5.17
C LEU A 204 -8.98 -1.06 -5.74
N SER A 205 -8.21 -1.75 -4.90
CA SER A 205 -7.09 -2.58 -5.35
C SER A 205 -7.48 -4.05 -5.41
N VAL A 206 -7.11 -4.71 -6.51
CA VAL A 206 -7.32 -6.14 -6.76
C VAL A 206 -6.01 -6.81 -7.18
N LYS A 207 -5.98 -8.14 -7.11
CA LYS A 207 -4.80 -8.95 -7.43
C LYS A 207 -5.16 -10.04 -8.42
N ILE A 208 -4.29 -10.40 -9.35
CA ILE A 208 -4.64 -11.45 -10.32
C ILE A 208 -4.93 -12.80 -9.64
N SER A 209 -4.24 -13.09 -8.53
CA SER A 209 -4.47 -14.31 -7.72
C SER A 209 -5.87 -14.37 -7.07
N THR A 210 -6.56 -13.23 -7.01
CA THR A 210 -7.94 -13.11 -6.51
C THR A 210 -8.97 -13.04 -7.63
N LEU A 211 -8.52 -12.86 -8.87
CA LEU A 211 -9.36 -12.86 -10.06
C LEU A 211 -9.38 -14.22 -10.73
N TYR A 212 -8.35 -15.05 -10.58
CA TYR A 212 -8.30 -16.38 -11.19
C TYR A 212 -7.53 -17.37 -10.32
N SER A 213 -8.11 -18.54 -10.05
CA SER A 213 -7.50 -19.53 -9.14
C SER A 213 -6.45 -20.43 -9.82
N GLN A 214 -6.43 -20.48 -11.16
CA GLN A 214 -5.61 -21.43 -11.93
C GLN A 214 -4.50 -20.73 -12.74
N ILE A 215 -3.88 -19.69 -12.18
CA ILE A 215 -2.78 -18.97 -12.84
C ILE A 215 -1.69 -19.96 -13.24
N ASN A 216 -1.47 -20.10 -14.55
CA ASN A 216 -0.51 -21.06 -15.09
C ASN A 216 0.38 -20.41 -16.15
N HIS A 217 1.66 -20.29 -15.80
CA HIS A 217 2.71 -19.71 -16.64
C HIS A 217 2.97 -20.49 -17.93
N LEU A 218 2.65 -21.80 -17.98
CA LEU A 218 2.75 -22.61 -19.20
C LEU A 218 1.54 -22.38 -20.13
N ALA A 219 0.35 -22.18 -19.55
CA ALA A 219 -0.88 -21.84 -20.28
C ALA A 219 -1.08 -20.32 -20.32
N ARG A 220 -0.01 -19.60 -20.70
CA ARG A 220 0.13 -18.16 -20.54
C ARG A 220 -1.00 -17.37 -21.21
N GLU A 221 -1.25 -17.60 -22.49
CA GLU A 221 -2.30 -16.87 -23.23
C GLU A 221 -3.69 -17.11 -22.65
N SER A 222 -4.00 -18.35 -22.27
CA SER A 222 -5.29 -18.69 -21.63
C SER A 222 -5.44 -17.98 -20.29
N THR A 223 -4.38 -17.94 -19.49
CA THR A 223 -4.37 -17.25 -18.20
C THR A 223 -4.59 -15.75 -18.38
N ILE A 224 -3.88 -15.13 -19.34
CA ILE A 224 -4.02 -13.70 -19.62
C ILE A 224 -5.41 -13.36 -20.13
N ALA A 225 -5.99 -14.18 -21.01
CA ALA A 225 -7.34 -13.97 -21.53
C ALA A 225 -8.38 -13.98 -20.39
N GLU A 226 -8.33 -15.00 -19.54
CA GLU A 226 -9.28 -15.15 -18.42
C GLU A 226 -9.16 -14.00 -17.40
N VAL A 227 -7.93 -13.65 -17.01
CA VAL A 227 -7.70 -12.54 -16.07
C VAL A 227 -8.12 -11.21 -16.70
N ALA A 228 -7.81 -10.98 -17.97
CA ALA A 228 -8.19 -9.75 -18.66
C ALA A 228 -9.70 -9.59 -18.77
N GLU A 229 -10.45 -10.64 -19.10
CA GLU A 229 -11.92 -10.61 -19.17
C GLU A 229 -12.54 -10.26 -17.81
N ARG A 230 -12.10 -10.92 -16.74
CA ARG A 230 -12.60 -10.65 -15.38
C ARG A 230 -12.29 -9.25 -14.92
N MET A 231 -11.09 -8.77 -15.23
CA MET A 231 -10.66 -7.43 -14.86
C MET A 231 -11.35 -6.35 -15.70
N GLN A 232 -11.64 -6.63 -16.99
CA GLN A 232 -12.48 -5.78 -17.83
C GLN A 232 -13.85 -5.55 -17.18
N SER A 233 -14.48 -6.61 -16.64
CA SER A 233 -15.78 -6.47 -15.95
C SER A 233 -15.74 -5.55 -14.72
N LEU A 234 -14.59 -5.45 -14.04
CA LEU A 234 -14.40 -4.52 -12.93
C LEU A 234 -14.21 -3.08 -13.43
N PHE A 235 -13.46 -2.90 -14.52
CA PHE A 235 -13.29 -1.59 -15.15
C PHE A 235 -14.60 -1.03 -15.70
N GLU A 236 -15.45 -1.86 -16.29
CA GLU A 236 -16.78 -1.46 -16.77
C GLU A 236 -17.63 -0.87 -15.64
N ILE A 237 -17.68 -1.54 -14.49
CA ILE A 237 -18.39 -1.01 -13.31
C ILE A 237 -17.71 0.26 -12.80
N ALA A 238 -16.38 0.29 -12.74
CA ALA A 238 -15.65 1.46 -12.25
C ALA A 238 -15.86 2.71 -13.14
N ARG A 239 -16.02 2.51 -14.46
CA ARG A 239 -16.38 3.55 -15.43
C ARG A 239 -17.81 4.06 -15.19
N ASP A 240 -18.76 3.16 -14.98
CA ASP A 240 -20.19 3.48 -14.89
C ASP A 240 -20.59 4.07 -13.53
N GLU A 241 -19.86 3.71 -12.47
CA GLU A 241 -20.10 4.18 -11.11
C GLU A 241 -19.37 5.51 -10.84
N ILE A 242 -20.13 6.50 -10.38
CA ILE A 242 -19.59 7.83 -10.05
C ILE A 242 -19.35 7.95 -8.55
N TYR A 243 -18.11 8.22 -8.18
CA TYR A 243 -17.75 8.65 -6.84
C TYR A 243 -18.00 10.15 -6.72
N GLN A 244 -18.81 10.53 -5.74
CA GLN A 244 -19.01 11.93 -5.38
C GLN A 244 -17.82 12.35 -4.52
N GLY A 245 -16.87 13.11 -5.08
CA GLY A 245 -15.73 13.66 -4.34
C GLY A 245 -16.10 14.93 -3.56
N THR A 246 -15.16 15.47 -2.79
CA THR A 246 -15.34 16.77 -2.09
C THR A 246 -15.36 17.94 -3.06
N GLU A 247 -14.56 17.86 -4.12
CA GLU A 247 -14.38 18.93 -5.11
C GLU A 247 -15.06 18.58 -6.43
N GLU A 248 -14.87 17.36 -6.91
CA GLU A 248 -15.40 16.92 -8.20
C GLU A 248 -15.96 15.49 -8.13
N ASN A 249 -16.92 15.22 -9.03
CA ASN A 249 -17.39 13.87 -9.27
C ASN A 249 -16.46 13.18 -10.25
N VAL A 250 -16.03 11.97 -9.92
CA VAL A 250 -15.10 11.19 -10.74
C VAL A 250 -15.60 9.77 -10.90
N SER A 251 -15.25 9.10 -12.01
CA SER A 251 -15.41 7.64 -12.09
C SER A 251 -14.57 6.95 -11.03
N LYS A 252 -14.94 5.73 -10.64
CA LYS A 252 -14.14 4.95 -9.70
C LYS A 252 -12.87 4.45 -10.37
N MET A 253 -11.88 4.12 -9.56
CA MET A 253 -10.58 3.67 -10.04
C MET A 253 -10.27 2.27 -9.54
N VAL A 254 -9.79 1.41 -10.44
CA VAL A 254 -9.30 0.07 -10.08
C VAL A 254 -7.78 0.03 -10.23
N TYR A 255 -7.10 -0.37 -9.15
CA TYR A 255 -5.68 -0.68 -9.12
C TYR A 255 -5.46 -2.19 -9.26
N LEU A 256 -4.53 -2.56 -10.13
CA LEU A 256 -3.97 -3.90 -10.17
C LEU A 256 -2.68 -3.94 -9.35
N ASP A 257 -2.75 -4.57 -8.18
CA ASP A 257 -1.59 -4.78 -7.32
C ASP A 257 -0.66 -5.86 -7.91
N MET A 258 0.63 -5.69 -7.64
CA MET A 258 1.70 -6.59 -8.10
C MET A 258 2.12 -7.54 -6.98
N GLU A 259 2.14 -8.83 -7.26
CA GLU A 259 2.38 -9.90 -6.28
C GLU A 259 3.81 -10.47 -6.38
N GLU A 260 3.95 -11.77 -6.66
CA GLU A 260 5.25 -12.42 -6.86
C GLU A 260 5.83 -12.07 -8.24
N PHE A 261 7.16 -12.05 -8.34
CA PHE A 261 7.88 -11.73 -9.58
C PHE A 261 7.46 -12.63 -10.75
N ARG A 262 7.21 -13.92 -10.48
CA ARG A 262 6.81 -14.90 -11.51
C ARG A 262 5.58 -14.44 -12.31
N ASP A 263 4.66 -13.75 -11.65
CA ASP A 263 3.36 -13.36 -12.17
C ASP A 263 3.41 -11.99 -12.88
N MET A 264 4.51 -11.23 -12.74
CA MET A 264 4.63 -9.83 -13.19
C MET A 264 4.28 -9.61 -14.66
N SER A 265 4.73 -10.50 -15.55
CA SER A 265 4.45 -10.38 -16.99
C SER A 265 2.99 -10.67 -17.32
N ILE A 266 2.39 -11.67 -16.67
CA ILE A 266 0.96 -11.99 -16.80
C ILE A 266 0.11 -10.84 -16.28
N THR A 267 0.45 -10.29 -15.10
CA THR A 267 -0.22 -9.13 -14.51
C THR A 267 -0.21 -7.92 -15.45
N PHE A 268 0.96 -7.56 -15.99
CA PHE A 268 1.09 -6.43 -16.91
C PHE A 268 0.31 -6.63 -18.21
N GLU A 269 0.41 -7.80 -18.84
CA GLU A 269 -0.26 -8.04 -20.12
C GLU A 269 -1.78 -8.20 -19.98
N ALA A 270 -2.26 -8.80 -18.88
CA ALA A 270 -3.68 -8.82 -18.59
C ALA A 270 -4.23 -7.40 -18.35
N PHE A 271 -3.45 -6.53 -17.70
CA PHE A 271 -3.78 -5.11 -17.53
C PHE A 271 -3.97 -4.37 -18.85
N VAL A 272 -2.96 -4.47 -19.72
CA VAL A 272 -3.00 -3.85 -21.05
C VAL A 272 -4.13 -4.43 -21.90
N ARG A 273 -4.34 -5.76 -21.90
CA ARG A 273 -5.38 -6.42 -22.69
C ARG A 273 -6.78 -6.02 -22.23
N ALA A 274 -7.04 -5.97 -20.93
CA ALA A 274 -8.32 -5.54 -20.38
C ALA A 274 -8.65 -4.09 -20.80
N LEU A 275 -7.68 -3.18 -20.71
CA LEU A 275 -7.88 -1.77 -21.07
C LEU A 275 -7.92 -1.49 -22.57
N SER A 276 -7.64 -2.49 -23.41
CA SER A 276 -7.75 -2.37 -24.87
C SER A 276 -9.18 -2.49 -25.39
N ALA A 277 -10.17 -2.77 -24.52
CA ALA A 277 -11.57 -2.79 -24.89
C ALA A 277 -12.06 -1.37 -25.30
N PRO A 278 -12.77 -1.21 -26.44
CA PRO A 278 -13.20 0.09 -26.98
C PRO A 278 -14.24 0.88 -26.17
N GLU A 279 -14.60 0.42 -24.98
CA GLU A 279 -15.48 1.17 -24.09
C GLU A 279 -14.79 1.60 -22.79
N LEU A 280 -13.48 1.33 -22.69
CA LEU A 280 -12.68 1.57 -21.51
C LEU A 280 -11.65 2.67 -21.73
N GLU A 281 -11.67 3.43 -22.82
CA GLU A 281 -10.68 4.46 -23.13
C GLU A 281 -10.55 5.50 -22.02
N GLN A 282 -11.66 5.87 -21.38
CA GLN A 282 -11.71 6.90 -20.34
C GLN A 282 -11.66 6.33 -18.91
N VAL A 283 -11.54 5.01 -18.72
CA VAL A 283 -11.58 4.44 -17.37
C VAL A 283 -10.35 4.83 -16.56
N ARG A 284 -10.57 5.23 -15.30
CA ARG A 284 -9.48 5.46 -14.34
C ARG A 284 -8.91 4.11 -13.93
N SER A 285 -7.64 3.92 -14.18
CA SER A 285 -6.96 2.64 -13.97
C SER A 285 -5.56 2.86 -13.41
N GLY A 286 -5.06 1.88 -12.66
CA GLY A 286 -3.66 1.90 -12.26
C GLY A 286 -3.07 0.51 -12.06
N ILE A 287 -1.75 0.42 -12.13
CA ILE A 287 -0.98 -0.81 -11.91
C ILE A 287 0.21 -0.52 -10.99
N ALA A 288 0.50 -1.43 -10.06
CA ALA A 288 1.69 -1.33 -9.22
C ALA A 288 2.94 -1.90 -9.93
N LEU A 289 4.09 -1.27 -9.74
CA LEU A 289 5.39 -1.80 -10.13
C LEU A 289 6.35 -1.75 -8.94
N GLN A 290 7.14 -2.82 -8.78
CA GLN A 290 7.97 -3.05 -7.61
C GLN A 290 9.43 -2.73 -7.93
N THR A 291 9.90 -1.59 -7.45
CA THR A 291 11.25 -1.06 -7.75
C THR A 291 12.39 -1.92 -7.19
N TYR A 292 12.11 -2.87 -6.28
CA TYR A 292 13.08 -3.87 -5.86
C TYR A 292 13.40 -4.92 -6.92
N ILE A 293 12.61 -5.05 -8.01
CA ILE A 293 12.83 -5.96 -9.13
C ILE A 293 13.58 -5.19 -10.22
N PRO A 294 14.74 -5.67 -10.70
CA PRO A 294 15.46 -5.04 -11.81
C PRO A 294 14.61 -4.87 -13.07
N ASP A 295 13.83 -5.89 -13.42
CA ASP A 295 12.98 -5.93 -14.62
C ASP A 295 11.79 -4.97 -14.58
N SER A 296 11.37 -4.49 -13.40
CA SER A 296 10.26 -3.54 -13.28
C SER A 296 10.50 -2.24 -14.04
N PHE A 297 11.77 -1.81 -14.23
CA PHE A 297 12.08 -0.66 -15.07
C PHE A 297 11.79 -0.93 -16.56
N GLY A 298 12.02 -2.16 -17.03
CA GLY A 298 11.66 -2.57 -18.39
C GLY A 298 10.16 -2.57 -18.61
N VAL A 299 9.41 -3.12 -17.64
CA VAL A 299 7.94 -3.12 -17.66
C VAL A 299 7.38 -1.70 -17.64
N GLN A 300 7.95 -0.81 -16.81
CA GLN A 300 7.56 0.61 -16.78
C GLN A 300 7.70 1.29 -18.15
N LYS A 301 8.79 1.01 -18.88
CA LYS A 301 8.96 1.54 -20.24
C LYS A 301 7.86 1.06 -21.18
N GLN A 302 7.52 -0.23 -21.13
CA GLN A 302 6.44 -0.80 -21.93
C GLN A 302 5.09 -0.16 -21.59
N LEU A 303 4.79 0.02 -20.30
CA LEU A 303 3.59 0.70 -19.83
C LEU A 303 3.51 2.14 -20.37
N VAL A 304 4.60 2.90 -20.30
CA VAL A 304 4.65 4.27 -20.81
C VAL A 304 4.43 4.32 -22.32
N GLN A 305 5.08 3.44 -23.09
CA GLN A 305 4.89 3.39 -24.55
C GLN A 305 3.45 3.05 -24.94
N TRP A 306 2.84 2.07 -24.26
CA TRP A 306 1.44 1.73 -24.46
C TRP A 306 0.50 2.90 -24.08
N ALA A 307 0.74 3.55 -22.95
CA ALA A 307 -0.08 4.65 -22.47
C ALA A 307 0.04 5.92 -23.35
N LEU A 308 1.22 6.21 -23.87
CA LEU A 308 1.43 7.29 -24.85
C LEU A 308 0.55 7.07 -26.10
N GLN A 309 0.53 5.84 -26.63
CA GLN A 309 -0.33 5.50 -27.77
C GLN A 309 -1.81 5.60 -27.41
N ARG A 310 -2.20 5.14 -26.22
CA ARG A 310 -3.57 5.23 -25.72
C ARG A 310 -4.04 6.70 -25.66
N VAL A 311 -3.24 7.58 -25.08
CA VAL A 311 -3.54 9.01 -24.97
C VAL A 311 -3.55 9.70 -26.34
N ALA A 312 -2.60 9.35 -27.22
CA ALA A 312 -2.60 9.85 -28.60
C ALA A 312 -3.87 9.44 -29.38
N ASN A 313 -4.50 8.32 -29.02
CA ASN A 313 -5.77 7.86 -29.57
C ASN A 313 -7.01 8.43 -28.84
N GLY A 314 -6.82 9.38 -27.93
CA GLY A 314 -7.91 10.04 -27.18
C GLY A 314 -8.31 9.35 -25.88
N GLY A 315 -7.62 8.29 -25.45
CA GLY A 315 -7.87 7.66 -24.16
C GLY A 315 -7.31 8.44 -22.97
N ALA A 316 -7.80 8.14 -21.77
CA ALA A 316 -7.31 8.69 -20.51
C ALA A 316 -5.94 8.12 -20.13
N ALA A 317 -5.18 8.94 -19.41
CA ALA A 317 -3.96 8.52 -18.75
C ALA A 317 -4.24 7.38 -17.75
N THR A 318 -3.29 6.46 -17.63
CA THR A 318 -3.30 5.44 -16.57
C THR A 318 -2.43 5.90 -15.39
N THR A 319 -2.38 5.15 -14.30
CA THR A 319 -1.51 5.43 -13.16
C THR A 319 -0.54 4.29 -12.90
N VAL A 320 0.74 4.60 -12.70
CA VAL A 320 1.74 3.65 -12.19
C VAL A 320 2.02 3.93 -10.72
N ARG A 321 1.70 2.98 -9.85
CA ARG A 321 2.08 3.02 -8.44
C ARG A 321 3.49 2.44 -8.29
N LEU A 322 4.46 3.27 -7.92
CA LEU A 322 5.82 2.81 -7.62
C LEU A 322 5.94 2.46 -6.14
N VAL A 323 6.06 1.17 -5.85
CA VAL A 323 6.39 0.63 -4.52
C VAL A 323 7.81 0.09 -4.49
N LYS A 324 8.37 -0.14 -3.30
CA LYS A 324 9.61 -0.94 -3.17
C LYS A 324 9.34 -2.40 -3.50
N GLY A 325 8.42 -3.01 -2.77
CA GLY A 325 8.02 -4.41 -2.92
C GLY A 325 7.71 -5.01 -1.56
N ALA A 326 6.84 -6.02 -1.52
CA ALA A 326 6.33 -6.61 -0.27
C ALA A 326 6.72 -8.08 -0.07
N ASN A 327 7.27 -8.74 -1.10
CA ASN A 327 7.46 -10.20 -1.12
C ASN A 327 8.93 -10.65 -0.99
N LEU A 328 9.83 -9.80 -0.48
CA LEU A 328 11.29 -10.05 -0.48
C LEU A 328 11.68 -11.40 0.10
N GLU A 329 11.10 -11.79 1.24
CA GLU A 329 11.43 -13.08 1.88
C GLU A 329 10.86 -14.27 1.09
N MET A 330 9.67 -14.12 0.49
CA MET A 330 9.10 -15.15 -0.37
C MET A 330 9.93 -15.36 -1.64
N GLU A 331 10.40 -14.28 -2.26
CA GLU A 331 11.29 -14.33 -3.43
C GLU A 331 12.64 -15.01 -3.10
N ARG A 332 13.19 -14.74 -1.90
CA ARG A 332 14.41 -15.41 -1.41
C ARG A 332 14.22 -16.91 -1.26
N VAL A 333 13.13 -17.32 -0.62
CA VAL A 333 12.81 -18.74 -0.43
C VAL A 333 12.58 -19.40 -1.79
N ALA A 334 11.80 -18.78 -2.67
CA ALA A 334 11.51 -19.27 -4.00
C ALA A 334 12.79 -19.48 -4.84
N ALA A 335 13.71 -18.52 -4.80
CA ALA A 335 15.01 -18.60 -5.48
C ALA A 335 15.88 -19.73 -4.90
N SER A 336 15.98 -19.82 -3.57
CA SER A 336 16.76 -20.85 -2.88
C SER A 336 16.26 -22.26 -3.17
N LEU A 337 14.95 -22.48 -3.15
CA LEU A 337 14.35 -23.80 -3.39
C LEU A 337 14.54 -24.27 -4.84
N ARG A 338 14.56 -23.34 -5.80
CA ARG A 338 14.66 -23.65 -7.24
C ARG A 338 16.08 -23.59 -7.79
N GLY A 339 17.04 -23.11 -7.00
CA GLY A 339 18.40 -22.83 -7.48
C GLY A 339 18.45 -21.68 -8.50
N TRP A 340 17.49 -20.76 -8.45
CA TRP A 340 17.42 -19.61 -9.35
C TRP A 340 18.15 -18.39 -8.74
N PRO A 341 18.61 -17.45 -9.57
CA PRO A 341 18.98 -16.13 -9.07
C PRO A 341 17.79 -15.47 -8.36
N GLN A 342 18.05 -14.81 -7.22
CA GLN A 342 17.04 -14.00 -6.55
C GLN A 342 16.56 -12.88 -7.50
N SER A 343 15.25 -12.76 -7.67
CA SER A 343 14.64 -11.75 -8.55
C SER A 343 14.85 -10.32 -8.02
N PRO A 344 14.53 -10.00 -6.76
CA PRO A 344 14.84 -8.68 -6.21
C PRO A 344 16.34 -8.35 -6.13
N PHE A 345 16.68 -7.06 -6.08
CA PHE A 345 18.02 -6.60 -5.74
C PHE A 345 18.50 -7.16 -4.38
N LYS A 346 19.81 -7.38 -4.27
CA LYS A 346 20.42 -7.96 -3.06
C LYS A 346 20.51 -6.96 -1.92
N THR A 347 20.56 -5.67 -2.22
CA THR A 347 20.75 -4.61 -1.22
C THR A 347 19.67 -3.55 -1.30
N LYS A 348 19.32 -2.99 -0.14
CA LYS A 348 18.36 -1.89 -0.02
C LYS A 348 18.80 -0.66 -0.81
N LEU A 349 20.11 -0.38 -0.87
CA LEU A 349 20.64 0.75 -1.64
C LEU A 349 20.34 0.61 -3.14
N GLN A 350 20.44 -0.60 -3.69
CA GLN A 350 20.10 -0.86 -5.10
C GLN A 350 18.60 -0.69 -5.35
N THR A 351 17.73 -1.16 -4.45
CA THR A 351 16.29 -0.91 -4.52
C THR A 351 15.98 0.59 -4.51
N ASP A 352 16.58 1.34 -3.59
CA ASP A 352 16.37 2.79 -3.49
C ASP A 352 16.87 3.52 -4.73
N ALA A 353 18.04 3.15 -5.25
CA ALA A 353 18.58 3.71 -6.50
C ALA A 353 17.65 3.42 -7.69
N ASN A 354 17.09 2.22 -7.78
CA ASN A 354 16.12 1.89 -8.82
C ASN A 354 14.79 2.62 -8.63
N TYR A 355 14.35 2.85 -7.39
CA TYR A 355 13.19 3.71 -7.09
C TYR A 355 13.39 5.12 -7.69
N LYS A 356 14.56 5.73 -7.50
CA LYS A 356 14.89 7.04 -8.10
C LYS A 356 14.95 6.99 -9.62
N ARG A 357 15.58 5.97 -10.19
CA ARG A 357 15.64 5.76 -11.64
C ARG A 357 14.25 5.65 -12.26
N MET A 358 13.35 4.88 -11.64
CA MET A 358 11.97 4.71 -12.09
C MET A 358 11.16 6.00 -11.94
N LEU A 359 11.35 6.76 -10.84
CA LEU A 359 10.74 8.09 -10.68
C LEU A 359 11.21 9.08 -11.72
N GLU A 360 12.52 9.17 -11.96
CA GLU A 360 13.10 10.08 -12.96
C GLU A 360 12.60 9.79 -14.37
N TYR A 361 12.35 8.53 -14.71
CA TYR A 361 11.75 8.17 -15.97
C TYR A 361 10.25 8.52 -16.01
N ALA A 362 9.50 8.17 -14.95
CA ALA A 362 8.06 8.42 -14.89
C ALA A 362 7.71 9.91 -14.96
N LEU A 363 8.47 10.73 -14.25
CA LEU A 363 8.21 12.17 -14.09
C LEU A 363 8.77 13.00 -15.23
N GLN A 364 9.17 12.42 -16.36
CA GLN A 364 9.43 13.23 -17.54
C GLN A 364 8.09 13.81 -18.04
N PRO A 365 8.02 15.09 -18.47
CA PRO A 365 6.72 15.72 -18.77
C PRO A 365 5.83 14.97 -19.75
N GLU A 366 6.42 14.39 -20.80
CA GLU A 366 5.69 13.56 -21.75
C GLU A 366 5.17 12.25 -21.15
N HIS A 367 5.94 11.62 -20.25
CA HIS A 367 5.56 10.37 -19.61
C HIS A 367 4.51 10.58 -18.53
N ALA A 368 4.68 11.59 -17.67
CA ALA A 368 3.81 11.87 -16.53
C ALA A 368 2.38 12.18 -16.99
N ARG A 369 2.22 12.84 -18.14
CA ARG A 369 0.91 13.16 -18.74
C ARG A 369 0.20 11.94 -19.33
N ALA A 370 0.92 10.89 -19.69
CA ALA A 370 0.33 9.64 -20.18
C ALA A 370 0.17 8.58 -19.08
N VAL A 371 1.05 8.63 -18.07
CA VAL A 371 1.09 7.73 -16.93
C VAL A 371 1.30 8.58 -15.67
N HIS A 372 0.22 8.86 -14.95
CA HIS A 372 0.29 9.50 -13.64
C HIS A 372 1.10 8.63 -12.67
N VAL A 373 1.73 9.24 -11.67
CA VAL A 373 2.66 8.55 -10.78
C VAL A 373 2.13 8.50 -9.36
N GLY A 374 1.88 7.28 -8.87
CA GLY A 374 1.66 6.99 -7.47
C GLY A 374 2.98 6.79 -6.74
N VAL A 375 3.39 7.76 -5.94
CA VAL A 375 4.62 7.70 -5.10
C VAL A 375 4.26 6.98 -3.80
N ALA A 376 4.28 5.64 -3.83
CA ALA A 376 3.94 4.81 -2.68
C ALA A 376 5.15 4.53 -1.78
N SER A 377 5.31 5.31 -0.72
CA SER A 377 6.43 5.19 0.22
C SER A 377 6.14 5.84 1.57
N HIS A 378 6.76 5.32 2.64
CA HIS A 378 6.87 6.00 3.94
C HIS A 378 8.24 6.64 4.14
N ASN A 379 9.17 6.47 3.19
CA ASN A 379 10.47 7.10 3.25
C ASN A 379 10.33 8.56 2.78
N LEU A 380 10.45 9.51 3.72
CA LEU A 380 10.33 10.94 3.40
C LEU A 380 11.35 11.42 2.38
N LEU A 381 12.52 10.78 2.24
CA LEU A 381 13.47 11.10 1.18
C LEU A 381 12.96 10.66 -0.21
N ASP A 382 12.13 9.61 -0.28
CA ASP A 382 11.47 9.19 -1.52
C ASP A 382 10.39 10.16 -1.95
N ILE A 383 9.58 10.58 -1.00
CA ILE A 383 8.53 11.58 -1.18
C ILE A 383 9.12 12.95 -1.56
N ALA A 384 10.05 13.47 -0.76
CA ALA A 384 10.64 14.78 -0.99
C ALA A 384 11.38 14.85 -2.32
N TYR A 385 12.07 13.78 -2.72
CA TYR A 385 12.69 13.71 -4.04
C TYR A 385 11.66 13.79 -5.16
N ALA A 386 10.53 13.08 -5.04
CA ALA A 386 9.47 13.15 -6.02
C ALA A 386 8.80 14.53 -6.07
N MET A 387 8.56 15.18 -4.92
CA MET A 387 8.01 16.55 -4.86
C MET A 387 8.91 17.56 -5.58
N VAL A 388 10.21 17.55 -5.29
CA VAL A 388 11.19 18.44 -5.94
C VAL A 388 11.26 18.14 -7.44
N LEU A 389 11.39 16.86 -7.81
CA LEU A 389 11.52 16.42 -9.20
C LEU A 389 10.27 16.72 -10.04
N ALA A 390 9.08 16.54 -9.48
CA ALA A 390 7.83 16.84 -10.17
C ALA A 390 7.60 18.35 -10.31
N THR A 391 8.03 19.14 -9.32
CA THR A 391 7.93 20.61 -9.36
C THR A 391 8.89 21.21 -10.38
N GLU A 392 10.18 20.85 -10.36
CA GLU A 392 11.16 21.38 -11.33
C GLU A 392 10.81 21.01 -12.79
N ARG A 393 9.96 19.98 -12.99
CA ARG A 393 9.48 19.51 -14.29
C ARG A 393 8.05 19.94 -14.62
N ASP A 394 7.40 20.69 -13.73
CA ASP A 394 6.03 21.18 -13.88
C ASP A 394 4.99 20.07 -14.16
N VAL A 395 5.09 18.98 -13.39
CA VAL A 395 4.24 17.77 -13.50
C VAL A 395 3.67 17.32 -12.16
N LEU A 396 3.64 18.22 -11.17
CA LEU A 396 3.18 17.89 -9.81
C LEU A 396 1.69 17.48 -9.77
N ASP A 397 0.89 17.99 -10.70
CA ASP A 397 -0.50 17.62 -10.96
C ASP A 397 -0.67 16.16 -11.43
N CYS A 398 0.38 15.59 -12.02
CA CYS A 398 0.42 14.19 -12.46
C CYS A 398 0.86 13.21 -11.34
N VAL A 399 1.03 13.69 -10.10
CA VAL A 399 1.54 12.91 -8.98
C VAL A 399 0.50 12.77 -7.88
N GLN A 400 0.38 11.55 -7.36
CA GLN A 400 -0.32 11.28 -6.11
C GLN A 400 0.63 10.62 -5.11
N PHE A 401 0.54 11.00 -3.84
CA PHE A 401 1.37 10.43 -2.79
C PHE A 401 0.60 9.35 -2.03
N GLU A 402 1.23 8.19 -1.87
CA GLU A 402 0.53 7.03 -1.32
C GLU A 402 1.24 6.45 -0.10
N MET A 403 0.45 6.10 0.91
CA MET A 403 0.91 5.52 2.16
C MET A 403 -0.03 4.40 2.61
N LEU A 404 0.42 3.56 3.54
CA LEU A 404 -0.44 2.58 4.19
C LEU A 404 -1.24 3.27 5.29
N GLU A 405 -2.53 2.97 5.33
CA GLU A 405 -3.41 3.41 6.41
C GLU A 405 -2.92 2.82 7.74
N GLY A 406 -2.91 3.65 8.79
CA GLY A 406 -2.63 3.18 10.15
C GLY A 406 -1.18 3.00 10.56
N MET A 407 -0.21 3.10 9.64
CA MET A 407 1.21 2.80 9.95
C MET A 407 2.01 4.02 10.40
N ALA A 408 2.16 5.02 9.52
CA ALA A 408 3.01 6.19 9.76
C ALA A 408 2.19 7.48 9.75
N ASN A 409 1.13 7.50 10.55
CA ASN A 409 0.13 8.58 10.54
C ASN A 409 0.72 9.97 10.80
N HIS A 410 1.75 10.08 11.64
CA HIS A 410 2.47 11.34 11.89
C HIS A 410 3.18 11.88 10.64
N LEU A 411 3.80 11.00 9.83
CA LEU A 411 4.41 11.39 8.55
C LEU A 411 3.33 11.89 7.59
N ARG A 412 2.22 11.16 7.49
CA ARG A 412 1.07 11.57 6.67
C ARG A 412 0.53 12.92 7.13
N ARG A 413 0.34 13.16 8.43
CA ARG A 413 -0.14 14.44 8.96
C ARG A 413 0.78 15.60 8.56
N ALA A 414 2.09 15.43 8.70
CA ALA A 414 3.06 16.45 8.27
C ALA A 414 2.99 16.71 6.76
N MET A 415 2.74 15.69 5.94
CA MET A 415 2.58 15.87 4.50
C MET A 415 1.25 16.53 4.12
N SER A 416 0.15 16.17 4.79
CA SER A 416 -1.18 16.71 4.53
C SER A 416 -1.29 18.21 4.83
N GLU A 417 -0.32 18.80 5.54
CA GLU A 417 -0.23 20.26 5.68
C GLU A 417 0.14 20.94 4.36
N HIS A 418 0.83 20.25 3.44
CA HIS A 418 1.36 20.85 2.21
C HIS A 418 0.84 20.21 0.92
N VAL A 419 0.27 19.01 0.99
CA VAL A 419 -0.12 18.20 -0.17
C VAL A 419 -1.56 17.73 -0.03
N ASP A 420 -2.34 18.02 -1.07
CA ASP A 420 -3.77 17.67 -1.12
C ASP A 420 -4.01 16.25 -1.67
N ASN A 421 -3.19 15.80 -2.63
CA ASN A 421 -3.41 14.52 -3.32
C ASN A 421 -2.75 13.32 -2.59
N ILE A 422 -3.26 13.00 -1.41
CA ILE A 422 -2.83 11.84 -0.60
C ILE A 422 -3.86 10.70 -0.72
N LEU A 423 -3.37 9.51 -1.09
CA LEU A 423 -4.15 8.28 -1.19
C LEU A 423 -3.64 7.24 -0.17
N LEU A 424 -4.50 6.83 0.76
CA LEU A 424 -4.14 5.80 1.73
C LEU A 424 -4.61 4.42 1.28
N TYR A 425 -3.69 3.47 1.24
CA TYR A 425 -3.97 2.07 0.99
C TYR A 425 -4.46 1.40 2.28
N ALA A 426 -5.68 0.92 2.27
CA ALA A 426 -6.37 0.39 3.43
C ALA A 426 -6.82 -1.05 3.20
N PRO A 427 -6.16 -2.04 3.83
CA PRO A 427 -6.66 -3.40 3.82
C PRO A 427 -7.95 -3.48 4.64
N ALA A 428 -8.97 -4.16 4.12
CA ALA A 428 -10.23 -4.38 4.80
C ALA A 428 -10.58 -5.87 4.83
N CYS A 429 -10.98 -6.39 5.98
CA CYS A 429 -11.34 -7.80 6.16
C CYS A 429 -12.70 -7.94 6.85
N LYS A 430 -13.49 -8.93 6.43
CA LYS A 430 -14.70 -9.33 7.18
C LYS A 430 -14.27 -10.12 8.41
N ASN A 431 -14.92 -9.90 9.56
CA ASN A 431 -14.59 -10.60 10.81
C ASN A 431 -15.17 -12.00 10.93
#